data_AF-A0A9X4IUJ8-F1
#
_entry.id   AF-A0A9X4IUJ8-F1
#
_cell.length_a   1.000
_cell.length_b   1.000
_cell.length_c   1.000
_cell.angle_alpha   90.00
_cell.angle_beta   90.00
_cell.angle_gamma   90.00
#
_symmetry.space_group_name_H-M   'P 1'
#
loop_
_entity.id
_entity.type
_entity.pdbx_description
1 polymer ?
#
loop_
_entity_poly.entity_id
_entity_poly.type
_entity_poly.pdbx_seq_one_letter_code
_entity_poly.pdbx_strand_id
1 'polypeptide(L)'
;MKLSRLTFCIASVLFCTSTIAAESITLEQYQALLPTKNNGSTDYSLKLADQTTVNYHCNIKEQGDKYVLDPATCSQREINWKQNYPNKVNLSLLNVDSNRKILEHKLWAMAFAHASMQSMVQIQYGLKKENGTFDLDKPFATGESFGEYFKRNMGPNYYVSKALQESSLGDDLFPGADNDDGVLQVEYPGSAWSELQGAAEGGFPAVFAAMDPENTISSYNGPARNILGSAITSAYYNASAVAINTGAFSWQQNETAQNEPGNRIHEFLQDAKDPDALSMLLSFMYNRGPYAAKSQPLKDEATFQHCMNVTQDLENDWSCFRKQNDFGSRYIRQIPDVSRQLSESGKNYNASLTWNDLRGYIELLKNYGFYSNQEIQKITRAVRKVFENKQIDNKIKYAQHFGKVLEAVFTSVPVRSFGEQGAIDATKFIPVYVDKSVLSDSMHIVAQSSSGTILINGWATPNTHIMLPLDASMVTLSYRGQACSAEFNTVFAETVDNFTPSDEPTIQITVAAPIGGNCNIYETEFSEPEAIIEGVWNNFTAYPNEGTVVVDPFNNLEYRSKWWINAGEAAPHEHDGWELVN
;
A
#
# COMPACT_ATOMS: atom_id res chain seq x y z
N MET A 1 -11.72 59.99 27.19
CA MET A 1 -11.41 59.69 25.78
C MET A 1 -10.14 58.86 25.75
N LYS A 2 -10.27 57.53 25.61
CA LYS A 2 -10.00 56.75 24.38
C LYS A 2 -8.52 56.81 23.94
N LEU A 3 -7.73 55.77 24.24
CA LEU A 3 -7.58 54.60 23.37
C LEU A 3 -6.78 53.49 24.09
N SER A 4 -7.30 52.27 23.95
CA SER A 4 -6.79 50.96 24.36
C SER A 4 -5.45 50.58 23.71
N ARG A 5 -4.57 49.89 24.45
CA ARG A 5 -3.60 48.95 23.87
C ARG A 5 -3.75 47.60 24.54
N LEU A 6 -4.24 46.64 23.76
CA LEU A 6 -4.24 45.21 23.99
C LEU A 6 -2.82 44.75 24.35
N THR A 7 -2.70 44.02 25.46
CA THR A 7 -1.57 43.13 25.71
C THR A 7 -1.91 41.80 25.03
N PHE A 8 -1.36 41.57 23.83
CA PHE A 8 -1.34 40.26 23.20
C PHE A 8 -0.24 39.43 23.88
N CYS A 9 -0.63 38.49 24.74
CA CYS A 9 0.26 37.40 25.14
C CYS A 9 0.36 36.42 23.96
N ILE A 10 1.39 36.56 23.14
CA ILE A 10 1.82 35.48 22.25
C ILE A 10 2.56 34.48 23.14
N ALA A 11 1.82 33.49 23.64
CA ALA A 11 2.42 32.24 24.09
C ALA A 11 2.81 31.49 22.81
N SER A 12 4.03 31.72 22.34
CA SER A 12 4.67 30.91 21.32
C SER A 12 4.87 29.52 21.90
N VAL A 13 3.96 28.64 21.54
CA VAL A 13 4.05 27.20 21.80
C VAL A 13 5.17 26.65 20.92
N LEU A 14 6.37 26.58 21.50
CA LEU A 14 7.44 25.70 21.03
C LEU A 14 7.04 24.26 21.37
N PHE A 15 6.21 23.67 20.54
CA PHE A 15 6.18 22.22 20.36
C PHE A 15 6.91 21.93 19.05
N CYS A 16 8.17 21.53 19.14
CA CYS A 16 8.79 20.71 18.10
C CYS A 16 8.05 19.37 18.09
N THR A 17 6.92 19.30 17.39
CA THR A 17 6.33 18.03 17.00
C THR A 17 7.05 17.58 15.74
N SER A 18 7.71 16.44 15.81
CA SER A 18 7.77 15.54 14.67
C SER A 18 6.35 15.47 14.09
N THR A 19 6.14 16.05 12.92
CA THR A 19 4.83 16.09 12.26
C THR A 19 4.47 14.67 11.86
N ILE A 20 3.84 13.93 12.77
CA ILE A 20 3.21 12.65 12.44
C ILE A 20 2.19 12.98 11.35
N ALA A 21 2.42 12.43 10.16
CA ALA A 21 1.54 12.52 9.02
C ALA A 21 0.19 11.84 9.38
N ALA A 22 -0.73 12.60 9.97
CA ALA A 22 -2.05 12.13 10.30
C ALA A 22 -3.09 13.26 10.29
N GLU A 23 -4.29 12.98 9.79
CA GLU A 23 -5.40 13.92 9.69
C GLU A 23 -6.62 13.41 10.44
N SER A 24 -7.25 14.25 11.25
CA SER A 24 -8.50 13.87 11.91
C SER A 24 -9.66 14.15 10.99
N ILE A 25 -10.46 13.13 10.70
CA ILE A 25 -11.71 13.29 9.95
C ILE A 25 -12.88 13.45 10.91
N THR A 26 -13.82 14.32 10.53
CA THR A 26 -15.08 14.51 11.24
C THR A 26 -16.06 13.36 10.97
N LEU A 27 -17.13 13.30 11.77
CA LEU A 27 -18.20 12.33 11.56
C LEU A 27 -18.89 12.55 10.21
N GLU A 28 -19.12 13.82 9.86
CA GLU A 28 -19.76 14.23 8.63
C GLU A 28 -18.90 13.85 7.41
N GLN A 29 -17.58 14.09 7.48
CA GLN A 29 -16.63 13.67 6.44
C GLN A 29 -16.63 12.15 6.22
N TYR A 30 -16.66 11.35 7.29
CA TYR A 30 -16.75 9.89 7.16
C TYR A 30 -18.08 9.45 6.56
N GLN A 31 -19.19 10.08 6.97
CA GLN A 31 -20.53 9.74 6.49
C GLN A 31 -20.73 10.09 5.00
N ALA A 32 -20.07 11.13 4.51
CA ALA A 32 -20.07 11.49 3.10
C ALA A 32 -19.39 10.44 2.20
N LEU A 33 -18.50 9.60 2.76
CA LEU A 33 -17.87 8.50 2.01
C LEU A 33 -18.79 7.30 1.82
N LEU A 34 -19.84 7.18 2.64
CA LEU A 34 -20.68 6.00 2.66
C LEU A 34 -21.86 6.13 1.70
N PRO A 35 -22.34 5.02 1.13
CA PRO A 35 -23.53 5.04 0.30
C PRO A 35 -24.76 5.49 1.10
N THR A 36 -25.76 6.01 0.40
CA THR A 36 -27.01 6.50 0.98
C THR A 36 -28.17 5.57 0.66
N LYS A 37 -29.00 5.28 1.66
CA LYS A 37 -30.26 4.54 1.46
C LYS A 37 -31.28 5.42 0.74
N ASN A 38 -32.32 4.79 0.20
CA ASN A 38 -33.45 5.47 -0.46
C ASN A 38 -34.14 6.56 0.40
N ASN A 39 -34.00 6.51 1.72
CA ASN A 39 -34.55 7.51 2.64
C ASN A 39 -33.56 8.64 2.99
N GLY A 40 -32.43 8.74 2.28
CA GLY A 40 -31.37 9.74 2.50
C GLY A 40 -30.45 9.46 3.70
N SER A 41 -30.67 8.39 4.46
CA SER A 41 -29.79 8.04 5.58
C SER A 41 -28.58 7.22 5.13
N THR A 42 -27.45 7.39 5.80
CA THR A 42 -26.21 6.66 5.52
C THR A 42 -26.39 5.13 5.65
N ASP A 43 -25.86 4.39 4.69
CA ASP A 43 -25.89 2.93 4.64
C ASP A 43 -24.63 2.28 5.23
N TYR A 44 -24.71 1.91 6.51
CA TYR A 44 -23.68 1.12 7.20
C TYR A 44 -23.73 -0.39 6.92
N SER A 45 -24.57 -0.83 5.99
CA SER A 45 -24.68 -2.26 5.70
C SER A 45 -23.37 -2.79 5.11
N LEU A 46 -22.88 -3.92 5.64
CA LEU A 46 -21.73 -4.62 5.09
C LEU A 46 -22.21 -5.80 4.26
N LYS A 47 -21.83 -5.82 2.99
CA LYS A 47 -22.10 -6.91 2.05
C LYS A 47 -20.83 -7.74 1.90
N LEU A 48 -20.84 -8.91 2.54
CA LEU A 48 -19.81 -9.94 2.41
C LEU A 48 -20.53 -11.21 2.01
N ALA A 49 -20.15 -11.82 0.89
CA ALA A 49 -20.81 -13.00 0.38
C ALA A 49 -20.65 -14.21 1.31
N ASP A 50 -21.65 -15.08 1.34
CA ASP A 50 -21.65 -16.32 2.12
C ASP A 50 -22.53 -17.37 1.45
N GLN A 51 -22.26 -18.65 1.70
CA GLN A 51 -23.00 -19.79 1.14
C GLN A 51 -23.15 -19.75 -0.40
N THR A 52 -22.09 -19.35 -1.08
CA THR A 52 -22.02 -19.24 -2.55
C THR A 52 -20.77 -19.91 -3.09
N THR A 53 -20.78 -20.27 -4.37
CA THR A 53 -19.61 -20.79 -5.07
C THR A 53 -19.19 -19.78 -6.13
N VAL A 54 -17.89 -19.56 -6.27
CA VAL A 54 -17.31 -18.69 -7.30
C VAL A 54 -16.29 -19.42 -8.13
N ASN A 55 -16.18 -18.99 -9.39
CA ASN A 55 -15.12 -19.42 -10.30
C ASN A 55 -13.97 -18.43 -10.19
N TYR A 56 -12.76 -18.92 -9.91
CA TYR A 56 -11.54 -18.12 -9.72
C TYR A 56 -10.34 -18.85 -10.34
N HIS A 57 -9.18 -18.19 -10.44
CA HIS A 57 -7.97 -18.75 -11.07
C HIS A 57 -8.19 -19.25 -12.51
N CYS A 58 -9.04 -18.55 -13.26
CA CYS A 58 -9.33 -18.90 -14.64
C CYS A 58 -8.16 -18.53 -15.58
N ASN A 59 -7.80 -19.40 -16.51
CA ASN A 59 -6.98 -18.97 -17.64
C ASN A 59 -7.76 -17.98 -18.51
N ILE A 60 -7.05 -17.15 -19.26
CA ILE A 60 -7.65 -16.32 -20.30
C ILE A 60 -7.54 -17.01 -21.65
N LYS A 61 -8.55 -16.81 -22.50
CA LYS A 61 -8.54 -17.24 -23.90
C LYS A 61 -8.85 -16.08 -24.83
N GLU A 62 -8.36 -16.18 -26.06
CA GLU A 62 -8.74 -15.25 -27.11
C GLU A 62 -10.17 -15.54 -27.57
N GLN A 63 -10.99 -14.49 -27.64
CA GLN A 63 -12.32 -14.55 -28.23
C GLN A 63 -12.49 -13.34 -29.16
N GLY A 64 -12.15 -13.55 -30.44
CA GLY A 64 -12.08 -12.46 -31.41
C GLY A 64 -10.89 -11.55 -31.10
N ASP A 65 -11.15 -10.26 -30.94
CA ASP A 65 -10.17 -9.24 -30.56
C ASP A 65 -10.00 -9.08 -29.04
N LYS A 66 -10.75 -9.82 -28.22
CA LYS A 66 -10.77 -9.72 -26.76
C LYS A 66 -10.08 -10.90 -26.06
N TYR A 67 -9.60 -10.66 -24.85
CA TYR A 67 -9.30 -11.69 -23.86
C TYR A 67 -10.41 -11.81 -22.84
N VAL A 68 -10.92 -13.03 -22.70
CA VAL A 68 -11.98 -13.37 -21.74
C VAL A 68 -11.49 -14.48 -20.82
N LEU A 69 -12.02 -14.52 -19.60
CA LEU A 69 -11.81 -15.66 -18.70
C LEU A 69 -12.40 -16.91 -19.34
N ASP A 70 -11.67 -18.02 -19.31
CA ASP A 70 -12.14 -19.31 -19.82
C ASP A 70 -12.80 -20.11 -18.69
N PRO A 71 -14.15 -20.21 -18.66
CA PRO A 71 -14.87 -20.86 -17.57
C PRO A 71 -14.49 -22.34 -17.40
N ALA A 72 -14.04 -22.99 -18.47
CA ALA A 72 -13.64 -24.40 -18.45
C ALA A 72 -12.34 -24.66 -17.66
N THR A 73 -11.56 -23.61 -17.40
CA THR A 73 -10.26 -23.70 -16.72
C THR A 73 -10.30 -23.19 -15.29
N CYS A 74 -11.42 -22.61 -14.87
CA CYS A 74 -11.54 -22.01 -13.54
C CYS A 74 -11.53 -23.07 -12.44
N SER A 75 -10.81 -22.77 -11.36
CA SER A 75 -11.04 -23.42 -10.08
C SER A 75 -12.35 -22.93 -9.47
N GLN A 76 -12.96 -23.76 -8.61
CA GLN A 76 -14.18 -23.42 -7.89
C GLN A 76 -13.93 -23.37 -6.39
N ARG A 77 -14.44 -22.33 -5.73
CA ARG A 77 -14.38 -22.20 -4.28
C ARG A 77 -15.75 -21.95 -3.69
N GLU A 78 -16.14 -22.79 -2.73
CA GLU A 78 -17.30 -22.52 -1.87
C GLU A 78 -16.90 -21.52 -0.78
N ILE A 79 -17.55 -20.36 -0.79
CA ILE A 79 -17.47 -19.36 0.27
C ILE A 79 -18.59 -19.65 1.26
N ASN A 80 -18.24 -20.29 2.38
CA ASN A 80 -19.16 -20.60 3.47
C ASN A 80 -18.43 -20.42 4.80
N TRP A 81 -18.42 -19.19 5.31
CA TRP A 81 -17.50 -18.76 6.35
C TRP A 81 -17.66 -19.59 7.63
N LYS A 82 -18.90 -19.86 8.04
CA LYS A 82 -19.18 -20.61 9.27
C LYS A 82 -18.84 -22.09 9.15
N GLN A 83 -19.01 -22.68 7.95
CA GLN A 83 -18.67 -24.07 7.71
C GLN A 83 -17.16 -24.27 7.55
N ASN A 84 -16.50 -23.35 6.83
CA ASN A 84 -15.08 -23.46 6.50
C ASN A 84 -14.20 -23.09 7.70
N TYR A 85 -14.63 -22.13 8.53
CA TYR A 85 -13.85 -21.61 9.66
C TYR A 85 -14.64 -21.57 10.98
N PRO A 86 -15.16 -22.72 11.47
CA PRO A 86 -16.03 -22.79 12.64
C PRO A 86 -15.29 -22.64 13.98
N ASN A 87 -13.96 -22.75 13.97
CA ASN A 87 -13.16 -22.90 15.16
C ASN A 87 -12.83 -21.57 15.82
N LYS A 88 -12.52 -21.62 17.12
CA LYS A 88 -11.97 -20.48 17.85
C LYS A 88 -10.46 -20.46 17.69
N VAL A 89 -9.91 -19.36 17.22
CA VAL A 89 -8.47 -19.11 17.16
C VAL A 89 -8.02 -18.31 18.39
N ASN A 90 -6.82 -18.62 18.89
CA ASN A 90 -6.15 -17.83 19.92
C ASN A 90 -5.55 -16.57 19.29
N LEU A 91 -5.63 -15.43 20.00
CA LEU A 91 -5.22 -14.12 19.48
C LEU A 91 -3.76 -13.74 19.79
N SER A 92 -2.91 -14.70 20.19
CA SER A 92 -1.48 -14.48 20.32
C SER A 92 -0.87 -14.21 18.94
N LEU A 93 0.08 -13.28 18.90
CA LEU A 93 0.95 -13.05 17.77
C LEU A 93 2.36 -13.55 18.11
N LEU A 94 3.26 -13.52 17.14
CA LEU A 94 4.68 -13.77 17.37
C LEU A 94 5.18 -12.87 18.50
N ASN A 95 5.75 -13.48 19.54
CA ASN A 95 6.27 -12.79 20.74
C ASN A 95 5.24 -11.95 21.54
N VAL A 96 3.94 -12.05 21.25
CA VAL A 96 2.88 -11.32 21.97
C VAL A 96 1.74 -12.26 22.36
N ASP A 97 1.72 -12.70 23.61
CA ASP A 97 0.70 -13.60 24.11
C ASP A 97 -0.67 -12.93 24.33
N SER A 98 -1.74 -13.66 23.98
CA SER A 98 -3.12 -13.30 24.32
C SER A 98 -3.87 -14.49 24.93
N ASN A 99 -4.70 -14.20 25.94
CA ASN A 99 -5.65 -15.16 26.49
C ASN A 99 -7.03 -15.11 25.80
N ARG A 100 -7.20 -14.24 24.80
CA ARG A 100 -8.46 -14.13 24.07
C ARG A 100 -8.58 -15.14 22.95
N LYS A 101 -9.82 -15.45 22.62
CA LYS A 101 -10.17 -16.27 21.47
C LYS A 101 -11.35 -15.67 20.73
N ILE A 102 -11.36 -15.80 19.40
CA ILE A 102 -12.48 -15.41 18.55
C ILE A 102 -12.81 -16.55 17.58
N LEU A 103 -14.07 -16.66 17.17
CA LEU A 103 -14.41 -17.54 16.05
C LEU A 103 -13.74 -17.01 14.78
N GLU A 104 -12.97 -17.85 14.11
CA GLU A 104 -12.13 -17.48 12.98
C GLU A 104 -12.95 -16.78 11.89
N HIS A 105 -14.10 -17.34 11.51
CA HIS A 105 -14.99 -16.76 10.52
C HIS A 105 -15.43 -15.31 10.82
N LYS A 106 -15.48 -14.91 12.11
CA LYS A 106 -15.81 -13.52 12.49
C LYS A 106 -14.62 -12.61 12.25
N LEU A 107 -13.41 -13.10 12.48
CA LEU A 107 -12.19 -12.34 12.26
C LEU A 107 -12.00 -12.05 10.77
N TRP A 108 -12.19 -13.04 9.89
CA TRP A 108 -12.24 -12.84 8.43
C TRP A 108 -13.23 -11.74 8.03
N ALA A 109 -14.47 -11.81 8.52
CA ALA A 109 -15.50 -10.84 8.19
C ALA A 109 -15.16 -9.42 8.67
N MET A 110 -14.62 -9.29 9.89
CA MET A 110 -14.21 -7.98 10.43
C MET A 110 -12.98 -7.42 9.70
N ALA A 111 -12.02 -8.27 9.32
CA ALA A 111 -10.81 -7.88 8.60
C ALA A 111 -11.14 -7.28 7.22
N PHE A 112 -11.93 -7.97 6.40
CA PHE A 112 -12.31 -7.47 5.07
C PHE A 112 -13.20 -6.23 5.12
N ALA A 113 -14.06 -6.12 6.12
CA ALA A 113 -14.81 -4.89 6.34
C ALA A 113 -13.92 -3.72 6.76
N HIS A 114 -12.94 -3.96 7.64
CA HIS A 114 -11.97 -2.94 8.03
C HIS A 114 -11.17 -2.47 6.82
N ALA A 115 -10.59 -3.39 6.05
CA ALA A 115 -9.77 -3.07 4.89
C ALA A 115 -10.54 -2.25 3.84
N SER A 116 -11.78 -2.62 3.56
CA SER A 116 -12.68 -1.88 2.67
C SER A 116 -12.89 -0.43 3.13
N MET A 117 -13.28 -0.24 4.40
CA MET A 117 -13.50 1.12 4.93
C MET A 117 -12.20 1.91 5.09
N GLN A 118 -11.10 1.23 5.40
CA GLN A 118 -9.79 1.87 5.54
C GLN A 118 -9.29 2.38 4.19
N SER A 119 -9.36 1.58 3.12
CA SER A 119 -8.99 2.03 1.78
C SER A 119 -9.79 3.25 1.38
N MET A 120 -11.11 3.22 1.59
CA MET A 120 -12.00 4.33 1.29
C MET A 120 -11.59 5.62 2.03
N VAL A 121 -11.32 5.53 3.33
CA VAL A 121 -10.89 6.66 4.17
C VAL A 121 -9.50 7.16 3.77
N GLN A 122 -8.55 6.26 3.54
CA GLN A 122 -7.16 6.61 3.23
C GLN A 122 -7.01 7.17 1.83
N ILE A 123 -7.70 6.60 0.85
CA ILE A 123 -7.69 7.12 -0.51
C ILE A 123 -8.31 8.51 -0.55
N GLN A 124 -9.38 8.78 0.22
CA GLN A 124 -9.99 10.11 0.25
C GLN A 124 -9.21 11.13 1.08
N TYR A 125 -8.82 10.80 2.31
CA TYR A 125 -8.29 11.78 3.28
C TYR A 125 -6.86 11.47 3.74
N GLY A 126 -6.30 10.32 3.37
CA GLY A 126 -4.93 9.95 3.72
C GLY A 126 -3.87 10.61 2.85
N LEU A 127 -4.22 11.26 1.73
CA LEU A 127 -3.24 11.79 0.76
C LEU A 127 -2.93 13.28 0.95
N LYS A 128 -3.40 13.90 2.05
CA LYS A 128 -3.21 15.32 2.39
C LYS A 128 -3.63 16.32 1.30
N LYS A 129 -4.59 15.96 0.45
CA LYS A 129 -5.18 16.88 -0.52
C LYS A 129 -6.21 17.78 0.14
N GLU A 130 -6.24 19.06 -0.24
CA GLU A 130 -7.25 20.01 0.23
C GLU A 130 -8.64 19.50 -0.14
N ASN A 131 -9.52 19.29 0.85
CA ASN A 131 -10.86 18.69 0.72
C ASN A 131 -10.90 17.19 0.35
N GLY A 132 -9.75 16.53 0.28
CA GLY A 132 -9.60 15.12 -0.06
C GLY A 132 -9.37 14.87 -1.55
N THR A 133 -9.21 13.59 -1.92
CA THR A 133 -8.70 13.18 -3.23
C THR A 133 -9.73 13.24 -4.36
N PHE A 134 -10.98 12.87 -4.06
CA PHE A 134 -12.10 12.91 -5.01
C PHE A 134 -13.04 14.06 -4.64
N ASP A 135 -13.67 14.66 -5.65
CA ASP A 135 -14.75 15.63 -5.42
C ASP A 135 -16.03 14.88 -5.02
N LEU A 136 -16.38 14.92 -3.73
CA LEU A 136 -17.55 14.22 -3.19
C LEU A 136 -18.89 14.86 -3.60
N ASP A 137 -18.89 16.10 -4.12
CA ASP A 137 -20.10 16.79 -4.59
C ASP A 137 -20.44 16.41 -6.04
N LYS A 138 -19.47 15.83 -6.77
CA LYS A 138 -19.65 15.35 -8.15
C LYS A 138 -19.82 13.82 -8.18
N PRO A 139 -20.85 13.28 -8.88
CA PRO A 139 -20.94 11.85 -9.10
C PRO A 139 -19.78 11.36 -9.98
N PHE A 140 -19.48 10.07 -9.90
CA PHE A 140 -18.60 9.40 -10.87
C PHE A 140 -19.26 9.42 -12.25
N ALA A 141 -18.48 9.26 -13.33
CA ALA A 141 -19.03 9.24 -14.69
C ALA A 141 -20.04 8.11 -14.96
N THR A 142 -20.07 7.08 -14.12
CA THR A 142 -21.13 6.05 -14.10
C THR A 142 -22.47 6.53 -13.53
N GLY A 143 -22.51 7.74 -12.96
CA GLY A 143 -23.66 8.31 -12.24
C GLY A 143 -23.74 7.90 -10.76
N GLU A 144 -22.80 7.07 -10.28
CA GLU A 144 -22.74 6.64 -8.89
C GLU A 144 -22.20 7.75 -7.97
N SER A 145 -22.72 7.83 -6.74
CA SER A 145 -22.04 8.59 -5.68
C SER A 145 -20.73 7.89 -5.30
N PHE A 146 -19.81 8.63 -4.65
CA PHE A 146 -18.55 8.06 -4.17
C PHE A 146 -18.75 6.76 -3.38
N GLY A 147 -19.67 6.75 -2.41
CA GLY A 147 -19.90 5.57 -1.58
C GLY A 147 -20.47 4.36 -2.32
N GLU A 148 -21.29 4.55 -3.35
CA GLU A 148 -21.78 3.44 -4.19
C GLU A 148 -20.66 2.89 -5.09
N TYR A 149 -19.96 3.78 -5.78
CA TYR A 149 -18.85 3.44 -6.68
C TYR A 149 -17.74 2.67 -5.94
N PHE A 150 -17.34 3.18 -4.77
CA PHE A 150 -16.28 2.57 -3.96
C PHE A 150 -16.72 1.23 -3.36
N LYS A 151 -17.98 1.11 -2.91
CA LYS A 151 -18.49 -0.15 -2.34
C LYS A 151 -18.62 -1.25 -3.40
N ARG A 152 -18.93 -0.90 -4.66
CA ARG A 152 -18.94 -1.84 -5.78
C ARG A 152 -17.53 -2.35 -6.10
N ASN A 153 -16.57 -1.44 -6.21
CA ASN A 153 -15.21 -1.77 -6.64
C ASN A 153 -14.31 -2.33 -5.51
N MET A 154 -14.48 -1.84 -4.29
CA MET A 154 -13.59 -2.09 -3.15
C MET A 154 -14.35 -2.43 -1.85
N GLY A 155 -15.52 -3.03 -1.97
CA GLY A 155 -16.27 -3.59 -0.84
C GLY A 155 -15.55 -4.78 -0.18
N PRO A 156 -16.10 -5.38 0.88
CA PRO A 156 -15.52 -6.57 1.52
C PRO A 156 -15.24 -7.73 0.54
N ASN A 157 -16.07 -7.90 -0.49
CA ASN A 157 -15.90 -8.94 -1.52
C ASN A 157 -14.68 -8.73 -2.43
N TYR A 158 -14.21 -7.48 -2.62
CA TYR A 158 -12.96 -7.22 -3.34
C TYR A 158 -11.77 -7.86 -2.62
N TYR A 159 -11.73 -7.77 -1.29
CA TYR A 159 -10.67 -8.41 -0.50
C TYR A 159 -10.78 -9.93 -0.43
N VAL A 160 -12.01 -10.47 -0.49
CA VAL A 160 -12.21 -11.92 -0.65
C VAL A 160 -11.67 -12.36 -2.00
N SER A 161 -12.04 -11.65 -3.07
CA SER A 161 -11.57 -11.92 -4.43
C SER A 161 -10.06 -11.88 -4.52
N LYS A 162 -9.44 -10.87 -3.91
CA LYS A 162 -7.99 -10.73 -3.83
C LYS A 162 -7.36 -11.88 -3.05
N ALA A 163 -7.89 -12.23 -1.88
CA ALA A 163 -7.38 -13.37 -1.10
C ALA A 163 -7.50 -14.71 -1.84
N LEU A 164 -8.53 -14.90 -2.67
CA LEU A 164 -8.65 -16.06 -3.54
C LEU A 164 -7.62 -16.04 -4.67
N GLN A 165 -7.35 -14.87 -5.22
CA GLN A 165 -6.41 -14.72 -6.33
C GLN A 165 -4.95 -14.88 -5.87
N GLU A 166 -4.64 -14.39 -4.67
CA GLU A 166 -3.29 -14.29 -4.13
C GLU A 166 -2.84 -15.54 -3.35
N SER A 167 -3.72 -16.19 -2.57
CA SER A 167 -3.21 -17.11 -1.52
C SER A 167 -4.14 -18.22 -1.04
N SER A 168 -3.76 -18.86 0.08
CA SER A 168 -4.46 -19.86 0.92
C SER A 168 -5.99 -19.79 1.06
N LEU A 169 -6.67 -18.67 0.78
CA LEU A 169 -8.13 -18.71 0.64
C LEU A 169 -8.53 -19.52 -0.60
N GLY A 170 -7.70 -19.51 -1.64
CA GLY A 170 -7.71 -20.35 -2.85
C GLY A 170 -6.83 -21.62 -2.78
N ASP A 171 -6.28 -21.96 -1.62
CA ASP A 171 -5.42 -23.14 -1.39
C ASP A 171 -4.01 -23.08 -2.06
N ASP A 172 -3.56 -21.91 -2.55
CA ASP A 172 -2.29 -21.77 -3.30
C ASP A 172 -1.01 -21.63 -2.45
N LEU A 173 -1.15 -21.50 -1.12
CA LEU A 173 0.01 -21.51 -0.22
C LEU A 173 0.25 -22.92 0.32
N PHE A 174 1.32 -23.57 -0.16
CA PHE A 174 1.79 -24.81 0.41
C PHE A 174 2.51 -24.56 1.75
N PRO A 175 2.32 -25.42 2.78
CA PRO A 175 3.13 -25.39 3.98
C PRO A 175 4.62 -25.53 3.65
N GLY A 176 5.43 -24.54 4.03
CA GLY A 176 6.88 -24.55 3.78
C GLY A 176 7.32 -23.93 2.44
N ALA A 177 6.49 -23.15 1.76
CA ALA A 177 6.95 -22.27 0.70
C ALA A 177 7.90 -21.20 1.27
N ASP A 178 9.02 -20.94 0.59
CA ASP A 178 10.12 -20.09 1.09
C ASP A 178 9.76 -18.59 1.25
N ASN A 179 8.57 -18.15 0.79
CA ASN A 179 8.06 -16.78 0.92
C ASN A 179 6.62 -16.78 1.50
N ASP A 180 6.44 -16.52 2.79
CA ASP A 180 5.12 -16.36 3.43
C ASP A 180 4.71 -14.88 3.49
N ASP A 181 4.19 -14.38 2.37
CA ASP A 181 3.72 -12.99 2.21
C ASP A 181 2.29 -12.76 2.75
N GLY A 182 1.78 -13.72 3.53
CA GLY A 182 0.45 -13.64 4.12
C GLY A 182 -0.70 -13.91 3.17
N VAL A 183 -1.93 -13.79 3.69
CA VAL A 183 -3.16 -14.14 2.94
C VAL A 183 -3.42 -13.24 1.72
N LEU A 184 -2.85 -12.05 1.69
CA LEU A 184 -3.02 -11.14 0.55
C LEU A 184 -1.73 -10.97 -0.24
N GLN A 185 -0.69 -11.76 0.05
CA GLN A 185 0.61 -11.70 -0.62
C GLN A 185 1.18 -10.28 -0.70
N VAL A 186 1.30 -9.61 0.45
CA VAL A 186 2.08 -8.37 0.51
C VAL A 186 3.53 -8.78 0.71
N GLU A 187 4.33 -8.72 -0.36
CA GLU A 187 5.70 -9.24 -0.39
C GLU A 187 6.58 -8.77 0.80
N TYR A 188 7.21 -9.73 1.49
CA TYR A 188 8.23 -9.49 2.52
C TYR A 188 9.23 -10.67 2.71
N PRO A 189 10.56 -10.42 2.78
CA PRO A 189 11.22 -9.15 2.46
C PRO A 189 11.08 -8.87 0.97
N GLY A 190 10.60 -7.69 0.61
CA GLY A 190 10.19 -7.43 -0.76
C GLY A 190 9.61 -6.04 -0.97
N SER A 191 9.35 -5.73 -2.22
CA SER A 191 9.02 -4.38 -2.69
C SER A 191 7.81 -3.78 -1.97
N ALA A 192 6.76 -4.56 -1.73
CA ALA A 192 5.48 -4.02 -1.25
C ALA A 192 5.48 -3.58 0.22
N TRP A 193 6.06 -4.38 1.14
CA TRP A 193 6.18 -3.95 2.54
C TRP A 193 7.23 -2.83 2.68
N SER A 194 8.34 -2.94 1.96
CA SER A 194 9.39 -1.91 1.92
C SER A 194 8.87 -0.57 1.40
N GLU A 195 8.00 -0.59 0.39
CA GLU A 195 7.28 0.59 -0.10
C GLU A 195 6.48 1.24 1.05
N LEU A 196 5.69 0.46 1.79
CA LEU A 196 4.94 0.97 2.94
C LEU A 196 5.82 1.50 4.09
N GLN A 197 7.07 1.05 4.17
CA GLN A 197 8.08 1.57 5.10
C GLN A 197 8.86 2.77 4.56
N GLY A 198 8.73 3.10 3.28
CA GLY A 198 9.35 4.25 2.64
C GLY A 198 10.72 4.02 2.02
N ALA A 199 10.99 2.82 1.49
CA ALA A 199 12.24 2.47 0.81
C ALA A 199 12.53 3.26 -0.51
N ALA A 200 11.71 4.24 -0.88
CA ALA A 200 11.99 5.18 -1.96
C ALA A 200 11.52 6.58 -1.54
N GLU A 201 12.46 7.48 -1.24
CA GLU A 201 12.32 8.94 -1.14
C GLU A 201 11.13 9.51 -0.32
N GLY A 202 10.63 8.78 0.67
CA GLY A 202 9.65 9.30 1.65
C GLY A 202 8.21 9.37 1.13
N GLY A 203 7.24 9.32 2.06
CA GLY A 203 5.82 9.45 1.70
C GLY A 203 4.87 8.45 2.35
N PHE A 204 5.38 7.45 3.06
CA PHE A 204 4.56 6.30 3.45
C PHE A 204 4.13 6.33 4.92
N PRO A 205 3.08 5.58 5.31
CA PRO A 205 2.46 5.75 6.61
C PRO A 205 3.45 5.39 7.71
N ALA A 206 3.77 6.36 8.59
CA ALA A 206 4.73 6.22 9.69
C ALA A 206 4.47 5.01 10.63
N VAL A 207 3.27 4.41 10.54
CA VAL A 207 2.90 3.23 11.30
C VAL A 207 3.69 1.99 10.89
N PHE A 208 4.03 1.80 9.61
CA PHE A 208 4.75 0.60 9.14
C PHE A 208 6.22 0.59 9.50
N ALA A 209 6.80 1.76 9.73
CA ALA A 209 8.21 1.89 10.09
C ALA A 209 8.58 0.96 11.24
N ALA A 210 7.89 1.03 12.38
CA ALA A 210 8.22 0.20 13.54
C ALA A 210 7.55 -1.19 13.55
N MET A 211 6.83 -1.57 12.48
CA MET A 211 6.08 -2.83 12.45
C MET A 211 6.93 -3.97 11.91
N ASP A 212 6.80 -5.13 12.55
CA ASP A 212 7.39 -6.38 12.10
C ASP A 212 6.40 -7.09 11.15
N PRO A 213 6.70 -7.23 9.85
CA PRO A 213 5.86 -7.94 8.89
C PRO A 213 5.69 -9.42 9.22
N GLU A 214 6.70 -10.09 9.80
CA GLU A 214 6.57 -11.49 10.20
C GLU A 214 5.52 -11.64 11.31
N ASN A 215 5.46 -10.68 12.23
CA ASN A 215 4.40 -10.63 13.24
C ASN A 215 3.04 -10.18 12.67
N THR A 216 3.03 -9.39 11.59
CA THR A 216 1.82 -8.69 11.11
C THR A 216 1.08 -9.41 10.02
N ILE A 217 1.77 -9.98 9.03
CA ILE A 217 1.16 -10.49 7.81
C ILE A 217 1.42 -11.97 7.55
N SER A 218 2.49 -12.56 8.10
CA SER A 218 2.80 -13.99 7.92
C SER A 218 1.63 -14.88 8.29
N SER A 219 1.28 -15.81 7.40
CA SER A 219 0.19 -16.77 7.55
C SER A 219 0.42 -17.78 8.69
N TYR A 220 1.66 -17.98 9.14
CA TYR A 220 2.00 -18.99 10.15
C TYR A 220 2.16 -18.42 11.57
N ASN A 221 2.26 -17.10 11.70
CA ASN A 221 2.69 -16.45 12.94
C ASN A 221 1.59 -15.66 13.67
N GLY A 222 0.31 -16.00 13.44
CA GLY A 222 -0.78 -15.41 14.21
C GLY A 222 -2.19 -15.92 13.90
N PRO A 223 -3.22 -15.30 14.51
CA PRO A 223 -4.59 -15.78 14.47
C PRO A 223 -5.14 -15.74 13.06
N ALA A 224 -5.76 -16.85 12.64
CA ALA A 224 -6.43 -16.94 11.34
C ALA A 224 -5.53 -16.47 10.19
N ARG A 225 -4.28 -16.94 10.18
CA ARG A 225 -3.27 -16.55 9.18
C ARG A 225 -3.02 -15.05 9.12
N ASN A 226 -3.02 -14.39 10.29
CA ASN A 226 -2.84 -12.94 10.42
C ASN A 226 -3.78 -12.08 9.57
N ILE A 227 -4.97 -12.60 9.22
CA ILE A 227 -5.86 -11.96 8.22
C ILE A 227 -6.17 -10.49 8.51
N LEU A 228 -6.34 -10.10 9.77
CA LEU A 228 -6.60 -8.71 10.10
C LEU A 228 -5.40 -7.82 9.76
N GLY A 229 -4.18 -8.26 10.09
CA GLY A 229 -2.96 -7.57 9.71
C GLY A 229 -2.79 -7.51 8.20
N SER A 230 -2.87 -8.65 7.51
CA SER A 230 -2.75 -8.71 6.04
C SER A 230 -3.78 -7.81 5.33
N ALA A 231 -5.04 -7.83 5.77
CA ALA A 231 -6.10 -7.02 5.17
C ALA A 231 -5.88 -5.52 5.35
N ILE A 232 -5.46 -5.09 6.54
CA ILE A 232 -5.15 -3.69 6.82
C ILE A 232 -3.92 -3.23 6.04
N THR A 233 -2.86 -4.04 5.98
CA THR A 233 -1.67 -3.76 5.18
C THR A 233 -2.01 -3.62 3.69
N SER A 234 -2.82 -4.53 3.16
CA SER A 234 -3.27 -4.47 1.76
C SER A 234 -4.12 -3.22 1.46
N ALA A 235 -4.89 -2.73 2.43
CA ALA A 235 -5.60 -1.46 2.30
C ALA A 235 -4.66 -0.25 2.26
N TYR A 236 -3.63 -0.24 3.11
CA TYR A 236 -2.58 0.78 3.04
C TYR A 236 -1.82 0.76 1.71
N TYR A 237 -1.53 -0.42 1.17
CA TYR A 237 -0.86 -0.55 -0.12
C TYR A 237 -1.74 -0.04 -1.28
N ASN A 238 -3.05 -0.32 -1.27
CA ASN A 238 -3.95 0.26 -2.26
C ASN A 238 -3.95 1.79 -2.20
N ALA A 239 -3.94 2.36 -0.99
CA ALA A 239 -3.90 3.81 -0.82
C ALA A 239 -2.53 4.41 -1.17
N SER A 240 -1.42 3.70 -0.95
CA SER A 240 -0.09 4.15 -1.39
C SER A 240 0.01 4.19 -2.91
N ALA A 241 -0.50 3.16 -3.59
CA ALA A 241 -0.57 3.13 -5.05
C ALA A 241 -1.37 4.32 -5.62
N VAL A 242 -2.48 4.70 -4.97
CA VAL A 242 -3.19 5.93 -5.35
C VAL A 242 -2.37 7.18 -5.03
N ALA A 243 -1.70 7.26 -3.88
CA ALA A 243 -0.86 8.41 -3.51
C ALA A 243 0.21 8.70 -4.58
N ILE A 244 0.91 7.65 -5.03
CA ILE A 244 1.95 7.69 -6.05
C ILE A 244 1.47 8.25 -7.38
N ASN A 245 0.20 7.99 -7.72
CA ASN A 245 -0.40 8.37 -9.00
C ASN A 245 -1.40 9.54 -8.88
N THR A 246 -1.47 10.20 -7.72
CA THR A 246 -2.29 11.41 -7.50
C THR A 246 -1.47 12.67 -7.33
N GLY A 247 -0.14 12.59 -7.46
CA GLY A 247 0.73 13.72 -7.19
C GLY A 247 0.75 14.09 -5.70
N ALA A 248 0.49 13.15 -4.79
CA ALA A 248 0.35 13.44 -3.36
C ALA A 248 1.68 13.82 -2.69
N PHE A 249 2.82 13.50 -3.31
CA PHE A 249 4.14 13.78 -2.77
C PHE A 249 4.59 15.21 -3.04
N SER A 250 5.38 15.78 -2.13
CA SER A 250 5.74 17.20 -2.12
C SER A 250 6.44 17.66 -3.40
N TRP A 251 7.30 16.81 -3.99
CA TRP A 251 7.95 17.09 -5.27
C TRP A 251 6.97 17.08 -6.47
N GLN A 252 5.78 16.52 -6.30
CA GLN A 252 4.71 16.48 -7.30
C GLN A 252 3.65 17.59 -7.09
N GLN A 253 3.70 18.36 -6.00
CA GLN A 253 2.71 19.41 -5.68
C GLN A 253 2.85 20.70 -6.50
N ASN A 254 3.72 20.73 -7.51
CA ASN A 254 3.85 21.87 -8.43
C ASN A 254 2.88 21.73 -9.62
N GLU A 255 2.50 22.85 -10.24
CA GLU A 255 1.50 22.89 -11.32
C GLU A 255 1.87 21.99 -12.51
N THR A 256 3.16 21.92 -12.89
CA THR A 256 3.60 21.07 -14.00
C THR A 256 3.37 19.60 -13.68
N ALA A 257 3.85 19.13 -12.52
CA ALA A 257 3.71 17.74 -12.11
C ALA A 257 2.23 17.35 -11.86
N GLN A 258 1.41 18.24 -11.30
CA GLN A 258 -0.03 17.98 -11.13
C GLN A 258 -0.77 17.81 -12.45
N ASN A 259 -0.30 18.44 -13.53
CA ASN A 259 -0.91 18.33 -14.86
C ASN A 259 -0.49 17.06 -15.62
N GLU A 260 0.53 16.33 -15.15
CA GLU A 260 0.95 15.08 -15.77
C GLU A 260 -0.11 13.98 -15.59
N PRO A 261 -0.51 13.25 -16.66
CA PRO A 261 -1.51 12.18 -16.56
C PRO A 261 -1.18 11.11 -15.51
N GLY A 262 0.11 10.79 -15.36
CA GLY A 262 0.62 9.85 -14.34
C GLY A 262 0.40 10.28 -12.89
N ASN A 263 0.00 11.53 -12.64
CA ASN A 263 -0.32 12.08 -11.32
C ASN A 263 -1.82 12.43 -11.18
N ARG A 264 -2.65 12.06 -12.16
CA ARG A 264 -4.08 12.39 -12.25
C ARG A 264 -4.98 11.16 -12.16
N ILE A 265 -4.56 10.09 -11.48
CA ILE A 265 -5.38 8.86 -11.35
C ILE A 265 -6.74 9.13 -10.70
N HIS A 266 -6.83 10.08 -9.78
CA HIS A 266 -8.10 10.46 -9.15
C HIS A 266 -9.11 11.03 -10.17
N GLU A 267 -8.65 11.88 -11.10
CA GLU A 267 -9.47 12.37 -12.22
C GLU A 267 -9.86 11.22 -13.13
N PHE A 268 -8.89 10.36 -13.51
CA PHE A 268 -9.17 9.17 -14.32
C PHE A 268 -10.27 8.32 -13.69
N LEU A 269 -10.14 7.99 -12.41
CA LEU A 269 -11.08 7.14 -11.70
C LEU A 269 -12.45 7.80 -11.51
N GLN A 270 -12.50 9.11 -11.28
CA GLN A 270 -13.77 9.83 -11.13
C GLN A 270 -14.54 9.93 -12.45
N ASP A 271 -13.81 10.12 -13.56
CA ASP A 271 -14.41 10.38 -14.87
C ASP A 271 -14.40 9.15 -15.81
N ALA A 272 -13.83 8.02 -15.39
CA ALA A 272 -13.86 6.76 -16.13
C ALA A 272 -15.29 6.25 -16.32
N LYS A 273 -15.64 5.93 -17.57
CA LYS A 273 -16.96 5.42 -17.95
C LYS A 273 -17.13 3.92 -17.68
N ASP A 274 -16.03 3.18 -17.64
CA ASP A 274 -16.06 1.78 -17.23
C ASP A 274 -16.34 1.70 -15.72
N PRO A 275 -17.39 0.99 -15.29
CA PRO A 275 -17.71 0.90 -13.89
C PRO A 275 -16.58 0.27 -13.07
N ASP A 276 -15.92 -0.77 -13.56
CA ASP A 276 -14.98 -1.55 -12.76
C ASP A 276 -13.55 -0.96 -12.76
N ALA A 277 -13.35 0.22 -13.36
CA ALA A 277 -12.06 0.89 -13.50
C ALA A 277 -11.23 0.96 -12.20
N LEU A 278 -11.83 1.32 -11.06
CA LEU A 278 -11.12 1.37 -9.77
C LEU A 278 -10.59 0.00 -9.35
N SER A 279 -11.43 -1.04 -9.42
CA SER A 279 -10.99 -2.40 -9.06
C SER A 279 -9.97 -2.94 -10.06
N MET A 280 -10.09 -2.64 -11.36
CA MET A 280 -9.12 -3.01 -12.39
C MET A 280 -7.76 -2.35 -12.15
N LEU A 281 -7.70 -1.01 -12.03
CA LEU A 281 -6.45 -0.27 -11.86
C LEU A 281 -5.73 -0.65 -10.58
N LEU A 282 -6.44 -0.80 -9.46
CA LEU A 282 -5.82 -1.21 -8.21
C LEU A 282 -5.33 -2.65 -8.27
N SER A 283 -6.04 -3.56 -8.94
CA SER A 283 -5.57 -4.94 -9.13
C SER A 283 -4.34 -4.99 -10.02
N PHE A 284 -4.30 -4.15 -11.05
CA PHE A 284 -3.14 -3.99 -11.93
C PHE A 284 -1.91 -3.51 -11.15
N MET A 285 -2.04 -2.39 -10.42
CA MET A 285 -0.96 -1.82 -9.61
C MET A 285 -0.57 -2.69 -8.42
N TYR A 286 -1.48 -3.53 -7.93
CA TYR A 286 -1.14 -4.51 -6.91
C TYR A 286 -0.19 -5.58 -7.45
N ASN A 287 -0.50 -6.15 -8.62
CA ASN A 287 0.30 -7.22 -9.19
C ASN A 287 1.57 -6.74 -9.92
N ARG A 288 1.54 -5.53 -10.50
CA ARG A 288 2.63 -4.99 -11.33
C ARG A 288 3.44 -3.88 -10.64
N GLY A 289 3.15 -3.60 -9.37
CA GLY A 289 3.76 -2.51 -8.63
C GLY A 289 3.01 -1.18 -8.78
N PRO A 290 3.18 -0.28 -7.80
CA PRO A 290 2.30 0.87 -7.65
C PRO A 290 2.48 1.93 -8.76
N TYR A 291 3.58 1.91 -9.51
CA TYR A 291 3.86 2.83 -10.62
C TYR A 291 3.33 2.34 -11.97
N ALA A 292 2.85 1.10 -12.06
CA ALA A 292 2.54 0.45 -13.34
C ALA A 292 1.53 1.24 -14.20
N ALA A 293 0.55 1.89 -13.58
CA ALA A 293 -0.47 2.68 -14.27
C ALA A 293 0.12 3.86 -15.08
N LYS A 294 1.25 4.44 -14.65
CA LYS A 294 1.95 5.53 -15.35
C LYS A 294 2.49 5.14 -16.72
N SER A 295 2.66 3.85 -16.98
CA SER A 295 3.17 3.35 -18.25
C SER A 295 2.07 2.91 -19.23
N GLN A 296 0.82 2.77 -18.77
CA GLN A 296 -0.29 2.25 -19.57
C GLN A 296 -1.50 3.21 -19.56
N PRO A 297 -2.55 3.06 -18.72
CA PRO A 297 -3.73 3.91 -18.84
C PRO A 297 -3.47 5.39 -18.52
N LEU A 298 -2.34 5.72 -17.86
CA LEU A 298 -1.94 7.09 -17.51
C LEU A 298 -0.67 7.57 -18.23
N LYS A 299 -0.28 6.92 -19.34
CA LYS A 299 1.00 7.18 -20.03
C LYS A 299 1.14 8.59 -20.59
N ASP A 300 0.13 9.04 -21.32
CA ASP A 300 0.08 10.34 -21.96
C ASP A 300 -1.37 10.82 -22.05
N GLU A 301 -1.59 12.10 -22.36
CA GLU A 301 -2.93 12.69 -22.35
C GLU A 301 -3.87 12.02 -23.38
N ALA A 302 -3.34 11.58 -24.52
CA ALA A 302 -4.16 10.93 -25.54
C ALA A 302 -4.68 9.56 -25.04
N THR A 303 -3.79 8.78 -24.44
CA THR A 303 -4.11 7.47 -23.84
C THR A 303 -5.04 7.64 -22.65
N PHE A 304 -4.72 8.56 -21.73
CA PHE A 304 -5.52 8.90 -20.56
C PHE A 304 -6.97 9.23 -20.96
N GLN A 305 -7.15 10.15 -21.90
CA GLN A 305 -8.48 10.56 -22.37
C GLN A 305 -9.21 9.44 -23.09
N HIS A 306 -8.52 8.65 -23.91
CA HIS A 306 -9.12 7.50 -24.58
C HIS A 306 -9.64 6.48 -23.56
N CYS A 307 -8.80 6.06 -22.62
CA CYS A 307 -9.09 5.04 -21.64
C CYS A 307 -10.20 5.43 -20.67
N MET A 308 -10.21 6.68 -20.22
CA MET A 308 -11.28 7.23 -19.40
C MET A 308 -12.65 7.19 -20.13
N ASN A 309 -12.64 7.26 -21.47
CA ASN A 309 -13.84 7.26 -22.30
C ASN A 309 -14.33 5.86 -22.73
N VAL A 310 -13.58 4.79 -22.45
CA VAL A 310 -14.03 3.43 -22.70
C VAL A 310 -15.18 3.11 -21.75
N THR A 311 -16.33 2.71 -22.31
CA THR A 311 -17.57 2.53 -21.54
C THR A 311 -17.71 1.13 -20.94
N GLN A 312 -17.07 0.13 -21.54
CA GLN A 312 -17.12 -1.27 -21.14
C GLN A 312 -15.87 -1.98 -21.64
N ASP A 313 -15.49 -3.04 -20.93
CA ASP A 313 -14.35 -3.91 -21.26
C ASP A 313 -13.04 -3.12 -21.36
N LEU A 314 -12.82 -2.14 -20.46
CA LEU A 314 -11.58 -1.34 -20.43
C LEU A 314 -10.32 -2.22 -20.44
N GLU A 315 -10.35 -3.37 -19.77
CA GLU A 315 -9.26 -4.34 -19.74
C GLU A 315 -8.91 -4.97 -21.09
N ASN A 316 -9.82 -4.88 -22.07
CA ASN A 316 -9.66 -5.36 -23.44
C ASN A 316 -9.33 -4.26 -24.45
N ASP A 317 -9.26 -2.99 -24.03
CA ASP A 317 -8.78 -1.93 -24.89
C ASP A 317 -7.25 -1.94 -24.94
N TRP A 318 -6.70 -2.36 -26.07
CA TRP A 318 -5.25 -2.55 -26.25
C TRP A 318 -4.43 -1.27 -26.29
N SER A 319 -5.09 -0.10 -26.35
CA SER A 319 -4.43 1.18 -26.12
C SER A 319 -4.34 1.55 -24.64
N CYS A 320 -5.16 0.93 -23.80
CA CYS A 320 -5.21 1.16 -22.35
C CYS A 320 -4.41 0.14 -21.55
N PHE A 321 -4.51 -1.13 -21.94
CA PHE A 321 -3.75 -2.22 -21.34
C PHE A 321 -3.06 -3.01 -22.42
N ARG A 322 -1.82 -3.44 -22.17
CA ARG A 322 -1.11 -4.24 -23.16
C ARG A 322 -1.76 -5.60 -23.36
N LYS A 323 -1.76 -6.05 -24.62
CA LYS A 323 -2.21 -7.39 -24.97
C LYS A 323 -1.15 -8.42 -24.58
N GLN A 324 -1.25 -8.97 -23.37
CA GLN A 324 -0.37 -10.03 -22.88
C GLN A 324 -1.19 -11.16 -22.25
N ASN A 325 -0.69 -12.40 -22.33
CA ASN A 325 -1.30 -13.54 -21.64
C ASN A 325 -0.47 -13.92 -20.42
N ASP A 326 -0.44 -13.00 -19.46
CA ASP A 326 0.38 -13.07 -18.25
C ASP A 326 -0.49 -12.95 -16.99
N PHE A 327 0.16 -12.99 -15.81
CA PHE A 327 -0.54 -12.82 -14.54
C PHE A 327 -1.25 -11.47 -14.44
N GLY A 328 -0.61 -10.35 -14.78
CA GLY A 328 -1.23 -9.01 -14.69
C GLY A 328 -2.51 -8.88 -15.52
N SER A 329 -2.51 -9.43 -16.74
CA SER A 329 -3.70 -9.42 -17.62
C SER A 329 -4.83 -10.30 -17.10
N ARG A 330 -4.53 -11.32 -16.30
CA ARG A 330 -5.53 -12.12 -15.58
C ARG A 330 -6.09 -11.35 -14.40
N TYR A 331 -5.25 -10.67 -13.62
CA TYR A 331 -5.65 -9.94 -12.41
C TYR A 331 -6.71 -8.86 -12.67
N ILE A 332 -6.52 -8.06 -13.72
CA ILE A 332 -7.48 -7.02 -14.12
C ILE A 332 -8.85 -7.56 -14.53
N ARG A 333 -8.95 -8.84 -14.89
CA ARG A 333 -10.21 -9.52 -15.24
C ARG A 333 -10.79 -10.29 -14.04
N GLN A 334 -9.95 -11.03 -13.33
CA GLN A 334 -10.39 -11.98 -12.31
C GLN A 334 -10.87 -11.29 -11.04
N ILE A 335 -10.16 -10.27 -10.54
CA ILE A 335 -10.56 -9.62 -9.29
C ILE A 335 -11.93 -8.92 -9.42
N PRO A 336 -12.18 -8.12 -10.47
CA PRO A 336 -13.51 -7.53 -10.67
C PRO A 336 -14.59 -8.59 -10.89
N ASP A 337 -14.32 -9.63 -11.70
CA ASP A 337 -15.29 -10.68 -12.01
C ASP A 337 -15.71 -11.48 -10.77
N VAL A 338 -14.75 -11.94 -9.97
CA VAL A 338 -15.03 -12.69 -8.73
C VAL A 338 -15.72 -11.79 -7.70
N SER A 339 -15.28 -10.53 -7.54
CA SER A 339 -15.97 -9.57 -6.65
C SER A 339 -17.43 -9.37 -7.04
N ARG A 340 -17.73 -9.31 -8.35
CA ARG A 340 -19.09 -9.25 -8.90
C ARG A 340 -19.87 -10.54 -8.62
N GLN A 341 -19.33 -11.72 -8.94
CA GLN A 341 -19.97 -13.02 -8.65
C GLN A 341 -20.36 -13.12 -7.16
N LEU A 342 -19.47 -12.72 -6.25
CA LEU A 342 -19.73 -12.69 -4.81
C LEU A 342 -20.87 -11.74 -4.46
N SER A 343 -20.85 -10.52 -5.01
CA SER A 343 -21.83 -9.47 -4.71
C SER A 343 -23.23 -9.80 -5.27
N GLU A 344 -23.30 -10.47 -6.42
CA GLU A 344 -24.55 -10.87 -7.09
C GLU A 344 -25.17 -12.15 -6.52
N SER A 345 -24.43 -12.91 -5.70
CA SER A 345 -24.94 -14.15 -5.06
C SER A 345 -26.20 -13.93 -4.21
N GLY A 346 -26.44 -12.70 -3.75
CA GLY A 346 -27.58 -12.30 -2.90
C GLY A 346 -27.52 -12.84 -1.47
N LYS A 347 -26.57 -13.72 -1.16
CA LYS A 347 -26.41 -14.34 0.15
C LYS A 347 -25.30 -13.65 0.91
N ASN A 348 -25.66 -13.05 2.04
CA ASN A 348 -24.75 -12.19 2.80
C ASN A 348 -24.42 -12.81 4.16
N TYR A 349 -23.14 -12.82 4.48
CA TYR A 349 -22.61 -13.22 5.77
C TYR A 349 -23.24 -12.39 6.88
N ASN A 350 -23.73 -13.06 7.92
CA ASN A 350 -24.15 -12.40 9.14
C ASN A 350 -23.90 -13.27 10.37
N ALA A 351 -23.38 -12.64 11.42
CA ALA A 351 -23.17 -13.26 12.72
C ALA A 351 -23.38 -12.26 13.84
N SER A 352 -23.68 -12.79 15.03
CA SER A 352 -23.71 -11.98 16.24
C SER A 352 -22.28 -11.75 16.75
N LEU A 353 -21.93 -10.49 16.98
CA LEU A 353 -20.70 -10.05 17.62
C LEU A 353 -21.00 -9.64 19.06
N THR A 354 -20.23 -10.17 20.00
CA THR A 354 -20.26 -9.80 21.41
C THR A 354 -19.22 -8.73 21.69
N TRP A 355 -19.29 -8.11 22.87
CA TRP A 355 -18.23 -7.21 23.32
C TRP A 355 -16.85 -7.89 23.37
N ASN A 356 -16.80 -9.18 23.71
CA ASN A 356 -15.54 -9.94 23.71
C ASN A 356 -14.95 -10.11 22.31
N ASP A 357 -15.79 -10.29 21.28
CA ASP A 357 -15.34 -10.35 19.88
C ASP A 357 -14.74 -8.98 19.48
N LEU A 358 -15.43 -7.87 19.79
CA LEU A 358 -14.94 -6.51 19.49
C LEU A 358 -13.67 -6.16 20.25
N ARG A 359 -13.54 -6.57 21.51
CA ARG A 359 -12.29 -6.41 22.28
C ARG A 359 -11.14 -7.21 21.68
N GLY A 360 -11.39 -8.44 21.21
CA GLY A 360 -10.38 -9.24 20.54
C GLY A 360 -9.88 -8.56 19.26
N TYR A 361 -10.80 -8.04 18.46
CA TYR A 361 -10.48 -7.24 17.28
C TYR A 361 -9.65 -5.99 17.61
N ILE A 362 -10.05 -5.20 18.62
CA ILE A 362 -9.30 -4.00 19.05
C ILE A 362 -7.92 -4.37 19.62
N GLU A 363 -7.82 -5.49 20.35
CA GLU A 363 -6.55 -5.99 20.87
C GLU A 363 -5.58 -6.34 19.75
N LEU A 364 -6.05 -6.95 18.67
CA LEU A 364 -5.21 -7.21 17.50
C LEU A 364 -4.76 -5.92 16.82
N LEU A 365 -5.66 -4.94 16.62
CA LEU A 365 -5.27 -3.62 16.07
C LEU A 365 -4.13 -2.97 16.87
N LYS A 366 -4.15 -3.15 18.19
CA LYS A 366 -3.08 -2.70 19.08
C LYS A 366 -1.81 -3.53 18.88
N ASN A 367 -1.93 -4.86 18.98
CA ASN A 367 -0.78 -5.75 19.05
C ASN A 367 0.00 -5.82 17.73
N TYR A 368 -0.67 -5.60 16.59
CA TYR A 368 0.00 -5.43 15.30
C TYR A 368 0.77 -4.10 15.18
N GLY A 369 0.43 -3.09 15.99
CA GLY A 369 1.10 -1.78 15.94
C GLY A 369 0.39 -0.70 15.11
N PHE A 370 -0.78 -0.99 14.52
CA PHE A 370 -1.51 0.00 13.71
C PHE A 370 -1.94 1.25 14.49
N TYR A 371 -2.12 1.12 15.81
CA TYR A 371 -2.55 2.20 16.69
C TYR A 371 -1.77 2.19 18.00
N SER A 372 -1.41 3.38 18.49
CA SER A 372 -0.79 3.55 19.80
C SER A 372 -1.73 3.15 20.95
N ASN A 373 -1.17 2.92 22.14
CA ASN A 373 -1.97 2.63 23.34
C ASN A 373 -3.01 3.71 23.64
N GLN A 374 -2.68 4.99 23.42
CA GLN A 374 -3.60 6.10 23.66
C GLN A 374 -4.76 6.11 22.66
N GLU A 375 -4.46 5.87 21.38
CA GLU A 375 -5.47 5.75 20.32
C GLU A 375 -6.40 4.57 20.57
N ILE A 376 -5.85 3.41 20.96
CA ILE A 376 -6.63 2.22 21.30
C ILE A 376 -7.58 2.48 22.48
N GLN A 377 -7.21 3.31 23.46
CA GLN A 377 -8.13 3.71 24.53
C GLN A 377 -9.28 4.60 24.03
N LYS A 378 -9.02 5.50 23.06
CA LYS A 378 -10.07 6.32 22.43
C LYS A 378 -11.01 5.44 21.60
N ILE A 379 -10.46 4.58 20.74
CA ILE A 379 -11.18 3.60 19.94
C ILE A 379 -12.04 2.71 20.83
N THR A 380 -11.47 2.13 21.89
CA THR A 380 -12.20 1.23 22.80
C THR A 380 -13.42 1.92 23.41
N ARG A 381 -13.29 3.18 23.85
CA ARG A 381 -14.42 3.95 24.42
C ARG A 381 -15.49 4.24 23.37
N ALA A 382 -15.09 4.67 22.17
CA ALA A 382 -16.01 4.98 21.09
C ALA A 382 -16.78 3.73 20.62
N VAL A 383 -16.06 2.63 20.37
CA VAL A 383 -16.65 1.35 19.96
C VAL A 383 -17.55 0.76 21.06
N ARG A 384 -17.17 0.90 22.34
CA ARG A 384 -18.02 0.50 23.47
C ARG A 384 -19.35 1.23 23.47
N LYS A 385 -19.36 2.55 23.23
CA LYS A 385 -20.59 3.33 23.14
C LYS A 385 -21.50 2.85 22.00
N VAL A 386 -20.92 2.52 20.84
CA VAL A 386 -21.68 1.92 19.72
C VAL A 386 -22.28 0.58 20.13
N PHE A 387 -21.50 -0.30 20.76
CA PHE A 387 -21.96 -1.60 21.21
C PHE A 387 -23.12 -1.46 22.23
N GLU A 388 -22.94 -0.64 23.27
CA GLU A 388 -23.96 -0.42 24.32
C GLU A 388 -25.26 0.15 23.74
N ASN A 389 -25.19 1.03 22.73
CA ASN A 389 -26.35 1.62 22.08
C ASN A 389 -27.08 0.70 21.09
N LYS A 390 -26.41 -0.32 20.56
CA LYS A 390 -26.94 -1.19 19.49
C LYS A 390 -27.16 -2.64 19.91
N GLN A 391 -26.64 -3.05 21.07
CA GLN A 391 -26.75 -4.43 21.51
C GLN A 391 -28.20 -4.83 21.81
N ILE A 392 -28.51 -6.08 21.49
CA ILE A 392 -29.67 -6.80 21.99
C ILE A 392 -29.11 -8.12 22.55
N ASP A 393 -29.43 -8.45 23.80
CA ASP A 393 -28.93 -9.63 24.50
C ASP A 393 -27.40 -9.80 24.43
N ASN A 394 -26.69 -8.70 24.71
CA ASN A 394 -25.22 -8.64 24.69
C ASN A 394 -24.57 -8.96 23.33
N LYS A 395 -25.31 -8.69 22.23
CA LYS A 395 -24.88 -8.97 20.86
C LYS A 395 -25.29 -7.84 19.92
N ILE A 396 -24.41 -7.51 18.97
CA ILE A 396 -24.74 -6.74 17.76
C ILE A 396 -24.65 -7.66 16.54
N LYS A 397 -25.28 -7.29 15.42
CA LYS A 397 -25.18 -8.03 14.15
C LYS A 397 -24.11 -7.43 13.23
N TYR A 398 -23.21 -8.26 12.71
CA TYR A 398 -22.14 -7.85 11.80
C TYR A 398 -22.67 -7.01 10.62
N ALA A 399 -23.57 -7.57 9.82
CA ALA A 399 -24.03 -6.97 8.57
C ALA A 399 -24.75 -5.62 8.76
N GLN A 400 -25.32 -5.37 9.95
CA GLN A 400 -26.13 -4.18 10.24
C GLN A 400 -25.40 -3.13 11.08
N HIS A 401 -24.47 -3.54 11.95
CA HIS A 401 -23.94 -2.69 13.00
C HIS A 401 -22.41 -2.55 12.97
N PHE A 402 -21.67 -3.48 12.34
CA PHE A 402 -20.22 -3.40 12.35
C PHE A 402 -19.69 -2.21 11.52
N GLY A 403 -20.41 -1.76 10.49
CA GLY A 403 -20.09 -0.49 9.81
C GLY A 403 -20.10 0.73 10.75
N LYS A 404 -21.01 0.76 11.74
CA LYS A 404 -21.00 1.79 12.81
C LYS A 404 -19.86 1.62 13.82
N VAL A 405 -19.38 0.40 14.02
CA VAL A 405 -18.17 0.15 14.80
C VAL A 405 -16.96 0.72 14.06
N LEU A 406 -16.87 0.53 12.74
CA LEU A 406 -15.79 1.07 11.91
C LEU A 406 -15.82 2.61 11.87
N GLU A 407 -17.00 3.24 11.75
CA GLU A 407 -17.15 4.70 11.93
C GLU A 407 -16.50 5.17 13.25
N ALA A 408 -16.80 4.49 14.36
CA ALA A 408 -16.22 4.84 15.66
C ALA A 408 -14.70 4.61 15.74
N VAL A 409 -14.15 3.66 14.99
CA VAL A 409 -12.70 3.47 14.87
C VAL A 409 -12.09 4.67 14.15
N PHE A 410 -12.52 4.95 12.91
CA PHE A 410 -11.88 5.94 12.03
C PHE A 410 -12.13 7.40 12.42
N THR A 411 -13.20 7.71 13.16
CA THR A 411 -13.51 9.09 13.60
C THR A 411 -13.03 9.41 15.02
N SER A 412 -12.53 8.41 15.77
CA SER A 412 -12.07 8.63 17.15
C SER A 412 -10.59 8.98 17.26
N VAL A 413 -9.83 8.74 16.18
CA VAL A 413 -8.38 8.93 16.10
C VAL A 413 -8.02 9.48 14.72
N PRO A 414 -6.89 10.17 14.58
CA PRO A 414 -6.41 10.63 13.28
C PRO A 414 -6.19 9.45 12.31
N VAL A 415 -6.62 9.64 11.07
CA VAL A 415 -6.27 8.79 9.92
C VAL A 415 -4.78 8.98 9.64
N ARG A 416 -4.04 7.88 9.50
CA ARG A 416 -2.64 7.94 9.06
C ARG A 416 -2.60 8.41 7.62
N SER A 417 -1.91 9.52 7.37
CA SER A 417 -1.72 10.03 6.03
C SER A 417 -0.41 9.51 5.44
N PHE A 418 -0.39 9.35 4.13
CA PHE A 418 0.83 9.28 3.33
C PHE A 418 1.44 10.68 3.40
N GLY A 419 2.60 10.77 4.05
CA GLY A 419 3.27 12.04 4.23
C GLY A 419 4.74 11.80 4.28
N GLU A 420 5.46 12.48 3.41
CA GLU A 420 6.89 12.63 3.54
C GLU A 420 7.25 13.29 4.87
N GLN A 421 8.46 12.98 5.32
CA GLN A 421 9.30 13.99 5.95
C GLN A 421 9.46 15.09 4.89
N GLY A 422 8.68 16.18 4.97
CA GLY A 422 8.74 17.24 3.95
C GLY A 422 10.16 17.72 3.69
N ALA A 423 10.42 18.35 2.53
CA ALA A 423 11.72 18.82 2.03
C ALA A 423 12.88 18.54 2.99
N ILE A 424 13.67 17.50 2.66
CA ILE A 424 14.83 17.07 3.44
C ILE A 424 15.69 18.30 3.69
N ASP A 425 15.66 18.76 4.93
CA ASP A 425 16.48 19.87 5.38
C ASP A 425 17.92 19.37 5.36
N ALA A 426 18.67 19.67 4.30
CA ALA A 426 20.03 19.15 4.08
C ALA A 426 20.95 19.40 5.29
N THR A 427 20.61 20.35 6.16
CA THR A 427 21.31 20.59 7.44
C THR A 427 21.10 19.52 8.52
N LYS A 428 20.21 18.55 8.30
CA LYS A 428 19.84 17.50 9.26
C LYS A 428 20.05 16.09 8.75
N PHE A 429 20.63 15.92 7.56
CA PHE A 429 20.79 14.62 6.93
C PHE A 429 22.18 14.46 6.33
N ILE A 430 22.69 13.24 6.36
CA ILE A 430 23.91 12.81 5.70
C ILE A 430 23.51 11.93 4.51
N PRO A 431 23.94 12.27 3.28
CA PRO A 431 23.83 11.38 2.14
C PRO A 431 24.68 10.12 2.36
N VAL A 432 24.10 8.97 2.08
CA VAL A 432 24.79 7.68 2.05
C VAL A 432 24.75 7.19 0.62
N TYR A 433 25.91 7.14 0.00
CA TYR A 433 26.11 6.67 -1.37
C TYR A 433 26.36 5.18 -1.38
N VAL A 434 25.57 4.46 -2.19
CA VAL A 434 25.83 3.05 -2.47
C VAL A 434 26.71 3.00 -3.72
N ASP A 435 27.96 2.60 -3.58
CA ASP A 435 28.92 2.61 -4.69
C ASP A 435 28.51 1.62 -5.79
N LYS A 436 28.82 1.95 -7.04
CA LYS A 436 28.55 1.11 -8.22
C LYS A 436 29.22 -0.28 -8.18
N SER A 437 30.22 -0.48 -7.32
CA SER A 437 30.81 -1.81 -7.07
C SER A 437 29.88 -2.77 -6.34
N VAL A 438 28.85 -2.27 -5.67
CA VAL A 438 27.80 -3.08 -5.04
C VAL A 438 26.92 -3.69 -6.15
N LEU A 439 26.61 -4.98 -6.04
CA LEU A 439 25.72 -5.64 -7.00
C LEU A 439 24.25 -5.36 -6.66
N SER A 440 23.37 -5.34 -7.67
CA SER A 440 21.92 -5.27 -7.42
C SER A 440 21.48 -6.41 -6.50
N ASP A 441 20.50 -6.14 -5.64
CA ASP A 441 19.89 -7.11 -4.70
C ASP A 441 20.88 -7.88 -3.84
N SER A 442 22.06 -7.30 -3.60
CA SER A 442 23.11 -7.96 -2.85
C SER A 442 23.43 -7.26 -1.54
N MET A 443 22.96 -6.01 -1.38
CA MET A 443 23.11 -5.22 -0.17
C MET A 443 21.75 -4.92 0.44
N HIS A 444 21.46 -5.48 1.60
CA HIS A 444 20.23 -5.20 2.35
C HIS A 444 20.52 -4.14 3.41
N ILE A 445 19.72 -3.08 3.44
CA ILE A 445 19.85 -1.92 4.32
C ILE A 445 18.58 -1.77 5.15
N VAL A 446 18.75 -1.72 6.47
CA VAL A 446 17.73 -1.38 7.45
C VAL A 446 18.30 -0.31 8.36
N ALA A 447 17.78 0.92 8.25
CA ALA A 447 18.15 2.04 9.10
C ALA A 447 16.94 2.50 9.91
N GLN A 448 17.16 3.04 11.10
CA GLN A 448 16.11 3.56 11.98
C GLN A 448 16.54 4.87 12.65
N SER A 449 15.58 5.73 12.99
CA SER A 449 15.82 6.91 13.83
C SER A 449 16.00 6.55 15.30
N SER A 450 16.38 7.54 16.10
CA SER A 450 16.50 7.42 17.57
C SER A 450 15.19 7.02 18.27
N SER A 451 14.03 7.27 17.65
CA SER A 451 12.71 6.83 18.15
C SER A 451 12.36 5.38 17.78
N GLY A 452 13.25 4.67 17.09
CA GLY A 452 13.01 3.29 16.61
C GLY A 452 12.12 3.22 15.37
N THR A 453 11.90 4.34 14.68
CA THR A 453 11.19 4.38 13.40
C THR A 453 12.14 3.93 12.31
N ILE A 454 11.87 2.80 11.65
CA ILE A 454 12.60 2.38 10.44
C ILE A 454 12.46 3.46 9.37
N LEU A 455 13.61 3.93 8.89
CA LEU A 455 13.78 4.98 7.89
C LEU A 455 13.98 4.39 6.50
N ILE A 456 14.63 3.23 6.44
CA ILE A 456 14.93 2.48 5.22
C ILE A 456 14.83 1.00 5.58
N ASN A 457 14.20 0.20 4.74
CA ASN A 457 14.23 -1.26 4.83
C ASN A 457 14.07 -1.84 3.43
N GLY A 458 15.16 -2.30 2.84
CA GLY A 458 15.13 -2.90 1.52
C GLY A 458 16.52 -3.13 0.96
N TRP A 459 16.55 -3.58 -0.29
CA TRP A 459 17.78 -3.74 -1.04
C TRP A 459 18.27 -2.38 -1.52
N ALA A 460 19.56 -2.10 -1.29
CA ALA A 460 20.22 -0.89 -1.72
C ALA A 460 20.32 -0.87 -3.25
N THR A 461 19.96 0.24 -3.88
CA THR A 461 20.22 0.47 -5.30
C THR A 461 21.64 1.00 -5.46
N PRO A 462 22.56 0.31 -6.14
CA PRO A 462 23.91 0.85 -6.35
C PRO A 462 23.89 2.08 -7.26
N ASN A 463 24.93 2.91 -7.17
CA ASN A 463 25.03 4.21 -7.82
C ASN A 463 23.85 5.15 -7.48
N THR A 464 23.38 5.13 -6.22
CA THR A 464 22.33 6.04 -5.72
C THR A 464 22.66 6.56 -4.33
N HIS A 465 21.97 7.63 -3.92
CA HIS A 465 22.02 8.16 -2.56
C HIS A 465 20.75 7.86 -1.78
N ILE A 466 20.92 7.60 -0.49
CA ILE A 466 19.86 7.64 0.51
C ILE A 466 20.19 8.70 1.55
N MET A 467 19.20 9.45 2.00
CA MET A 467 19.40 10.51 3.00
C MET A 467 19.09 9.97 4.40
N LEU A 468 20.09 9.92 5.28
CA LEU A 468 19.90 9.49 6.67
C LEU A 468 19.94 10.70 7.63
N PRO A 469 18.96 10.87 8.53
CA PRO A 469 18.99 11.93 9.51
C PRO A 469 20.14 11.73 10.51
N LEU A 470 20.63 12.82 11.11
CA LEU A 470 21.75 12.78 12.05
C LEU A 470 21.53 11.88 13.28
N ASP A 471 20.28 11.56 13.61
CA ASP A 471 19.92 10.67 14.72
C ASP A 471 19.65 9.22 14.28
N ALA A 472 19.99 8.87 13.03
CA ALA A 472 19.82 7.53 12.51
C ALA A 472 20.84 6.53 13.08
N SER A 473 20.45 5.26 13.03
CA SER A 473 21.31 4.10 13.28
C SER A 473 21.00 3.00 12.28
N MET A 474 22.04 2.32 11.81
CA MET A 474 21.95 1.17 10.93
C MET A 474 21.68 -0.09 11.77
N VAL A 475 20.48 -0.65 11.62
CA VAL A 475 20.09 -1.91 12.26
C VAL A 475 20.73 -3.07 11.50
N THR A 476 20.54 -3.09 10.19
CA THR A 476 21.08 -4.11 9.30
C THR A 476 21.74 -3.43 8.12
N LEU A 477 23.03 -3.65 7.93
CA LEU A 477 23.67 -3.48 6.64
C LEU A 477 24.35 -4.81 6.36
N SER A 478 23.89 -5.51 5.33
CA SER A 478 24.49 -6.78 4.94
C SER A 478 24.74 -6.85 3.46
N TYR A 479 25.94 -7.28 3.06
CA TYR A 479 26.27 -7.53 1.67
C TYR A 479 26.54 -9.03 1.47
N ARG A 480 25.70 -9.71 0.68
CA ARG A 480 25.82 -11.17 0.42
C ARG A 480 25.99 -11.99 1.69
N GLY A 481 25.24 -11.64 2.75
CA GLY A 481 25.29 -12.29 4.06
C GLY A 481 26.44 -11.84 4.98
N GLN A 482 27.36 -10.99 4.52
CA GLN A 482 28.36 -10.35 5.37
C GLN A 482 27.73 -9.16 6.12
N ALA A 483 27.80 -9.15 7.45
CA ALA A 483 27.30 -8.06 8.27
C ALA A 483 28.29 -6.89 8.32
N CYS A 484 27.78 -5.68 8.07
CA CYS A 484 28.53 -4.41 8.01
C CYS A 484 27.89 -3.28 8.83
N SER A 485 26.84 -3.56 9.62
CA SER A 485 26.13 -2.55 10.41
C SER A 485 27.04 -1.83 11.40
N ALA A 486 27.99 -2.55 12.02
CA ALA A 486 28.84 -2.00 13.08
C ALA A 486 29.84 -0.99 12.51
N GLU A 487 30.48 -1.33 11.40
CA GLU A 487 31.37 -0.46 10.64
C GLU A 487 30.63 0.77 10.14
N PHE A 488 29.42 0.58 9.60
CA PHE A 488 28.58 1.69 9.17
C PHE A 488 28.29 2.66 10.32
N ASN A 489 27.79 2.15 11.45
CA ASN A 489 27.42 2.98 12.58
C ASN A 489 28.63 3.71 13.19
N THR A 490 29.81 3.12 13.10
CA THR A 490 31.05 3.77 13.55
C THR A 490 31.36 4.97 12.67
N VAL A 491 31.40 4.79 11.34
CA VAL A 491 31.64 5.87 10.39
C VAL A 491 30.54 6.92 10.48
N PHE A 492 29.28 6.51 10.52
CA PHE A 492 28.14 7.43 10.61
C PHE A 492 28.21 8.31 11.86
N ALA A 493 28.56 7.76 13.02
CA ALA A 493 28.73 8.55 14.24
C ALA A 493 29.88 9.56 14.13
N GLU A 494 31.02 9.16 13.55
CA GLU A 494 32.16 10.05 13.30
C GLU A 494 31.78 11.18 12.31
N THR A 495 31.02 10.86 11.27
CA THR A 495 30.52 11.85 10.29
C THR A 495 29.54 12.82 10.93
N VAL A 496 28.60 12.33 11.76
CA VAL A 496 27.64 13.18 12.49
C VAL A 496 28.37 14.17 13.40
N ASP A 497 29.39 13.72 14.13
CA ASP A 497 30.16 14.57 15.04
C ASP A 497 30.92 15.70 14.30
N ASN A 498 31.28 15.47 13.03
CA ASN A 498 32.00 16.43 12.19
C ASN A 498 31.11 17.15 11.17
N PHE A 499 29.81 16.83 11.13
CA PHE A 499 28.88 17.38 10.17
C PHE A 499 28.67 18.88 10.39
N THR A 500 28.95 19.68 9.36
CA THR A 500 28.71 21.12 9.39
C THR A 500 27.43 21.43 8.62
N PRO A 501 26.39 22.00 9.27
CA PRO A 501 25.15 22.37 8.60
C PRO A 501 25.36 23.30 7.39
N SER A 502 24.91 22.90 6.21
CA SER A 502 24.86 23.72 4.99
C SER A 502 23.58 23.45 4.20
N ASP A 503 23.19 24.41 3.36
CA ASP A 503 22.00 24.30 2.50
C ASP A 503 22.15 23.23 1.40
N GLU A 504 23.38 22.76 1.14
CA GLU A 504 23.72 21.65 0.24
C GLU A 504 24.69 20.68 0.96
N PRO A 505 24.61 19.35 0.74
CA PRO A 505 25.52 18.40 1.39
C PRO A 505 26.94 18.56 0.87
N THR A 506 27.94 18.59 1.75
CA THR A 506 29.36 18.66 1.35
C THR A 506 30.10 17.34 1.54
N ILE A 507 29.55 16.45 2.37
CA ILE A 507 30.11 15.14 2.69
C ILE A 507 29.03 14.08 2.51
N GLN A 508 29.45 12.88 2.10
CA GLN A 508 28.60 11.69 2.02
C GLN A 508 29.35 10.49 2.61
N ILE A 509 28.61 9.49 3.06
CA ILE A 509 29.17 8.19 3.45
C ILE A 509 29.04 7.25 2.26
N THR A 510 30.16 6.76 1.75
CA THR A 510 30.18 5.78 0.66
C THR A 510 30.23 4.36 1.24
N VAL A 511 29.29 3.52 0.80
CA VAL A 511 29.22 2.09 1.10
C VAL A 511 29.59 1.31 -0.17
N ALA A 512 30.74 0.66 -0.16
CA ALA A 512 31.24 -0.13 -1.28
C ALA A 512 31.20 -1.64 -1.01
N ALA A 513 31.31 -2.43 -2.08
CA ALA A 513 31.41 -3.88 -1.95
C ALA A 513 32.58 -4.27 -1.02
N PRO A 514 32.37 -5.15 -0.03
CA PRO A 514 33.44 -5.67 0.81
C PRO A 514 34.55 -6.31 -0.01
N ILE A 515 35.80 -6.04 0.37
CA ILE A 515 36.99 -6.65 -0.23
C ILE A 515 37.69 -7.48 0.85
N GLY A 516 37.92 -8.77 0.57
CA GLY A 516 38.61 -9.66 1.50
C GLY A 516 37.88 -9.89 2.83
N GLY A 517 36.55 -9.71 2.86
CA GLY A 517 35.73 -9.89 4.07
C GLY A 517 35.70 -8.67 4.99
N ASN A 518 36.21 -7.51 4.55
CA ASN A 518 36.13 -6.25 5.28
C ASN A 518 35.09 -5.31 4.66
N CYS A 519 34.24 -4.72 5.49
CA CYS A 519 33.25 -3.74 5.05
C CYS A 519 33.94 -2.43 4.68
N ASN A 520 33.72 -1.95 3.45
CA ASN A 520 34.34 -0.73 2.94
C ASN A 520 33.35 0.43 3.05
N ILE A 521 33.37 1.10 4.21
CA ILE A 521 32.49 2.23 4.52
C ILE A 521 33.37 3.40 4.95
N TYR A 522 33.21 4.54 4.30
CA TYR A 522 34.09 5.69 4.51
C TYR A 522 33.43 7.00 4.03
N GLU A 523 33.91 8.12 4.56
CA GLU A 523 33.49 9.45 4.09
C GLU A 523 34.12 9.81 2.75
N THR A 524 33.35 10.48 1.91
CA THR A 524 33.79 11.08 0.64
C THR A 524 33.20 12.48 0.50
N GLU A 525 33.79 13.28 -0.38
CA GLU A 525 33.12 14.52 -0.83
C GLU A 525 31.77 14.16 -1.45
N PHE A 526 30.76 14.99 -1.20
CA PHE A 526 29.46 14.80 -1.84
C PHE A 526 29.62 14.94 -3.35
N SER A 527 29.17 13.93 -4.08
CA SER A 527 29.16 13.94 -5.55
C SER A 527 27.88 13.29 -6.02
N GLU A 528 27.09 13.97 -6.85
CA GLU A 528 25.90 13.39 -7.48
C GLU A 528 26.24 12.08 -8.23
N PRO A 529 25.30 11.12 -8.28
CA PRO A 529 25.53 9.86 -8.96
C PRO A 529 25.95 10.06 -10.43
N GLU A 530 26.76 9.14 -10.95
CA GLU A 530 27.15 9.20 -12.37
C GLU A 530 25.89 9.20 -13.25
N ALA A 531 25.81 10.21 -14.13
CA ALA A 531 24.68 10.36 -15.04
C ALA A 531 24.54 9.12 -15.92
N ILE A 532 23.30 8.63 -16.01
CA ILE A 532 22.96 7.45 -16.79
C ILE A 532 23.21 7.74 -18.27
N ILE A 533 23.80 6.75 -18.98
CA ILE A 533 23.97 6.83 -20.43
C ILE A 533 22.61 6.57 -21.08
N GLU A 534 22.07 7.61 -21.72
CA GLU A 534 20.80 7.51 -22.44
C GLU A 534 20.84 6.39 -23.50
N GLY A 535 19.80 5.56 -23.53
CA GLY A 535 19.68 4.46 -24.49
C GLY A 535 20.52 3.22 -24.18
N VAL A 536 21.24 3.17 -23.06
CA VAL A 536 21.95 1.96 -22.61
C VAL A 536 21.28 1.44 -21.34
N TRP A 537 21.09 0.13 -21.27
CA TRP A 537 20.52 -0.49 -20.08
C TRP A 537 21.50 -0.44 -18.92
N ASN A 538 20.97 -0.16 -17.74
CA ASN A 538 21.65 -0.02 -16.48
C ASN A 538 20.70 -0.53 -15.40
N ASN A 539 21.15 -1.49 -14.60
CA ASN A 539 20.39 -2.01 -13.46
C ASN A 539 20.09 -0.96 -12.39
N PHE A 540 20.73 0.21 -12.40
CA PHE A 540 20.52 1.28 -11.44
C PHE A 540 19.50 2.33 -11.91
N THR A 541 18.92 2.14 -13.10
CA THR A 541 17.98 3.07 -13.71
C THR A 541 16.60 2.47 -13.73
N ALA A 542 15.61 3.21 -13.23
CA ALA A 542 14.22 2.90 -13.55
C ALA A 542 13.95 3.33 -14.99
N TYR A 543 13.22 2.51 -15.74
CA TYR A 543 12.78 2.82 -17.10
C TYR A 543 11.29 3.10 -17.07
N PRO A 544 10.89 4.35 -16.79
CA PRO A 544 9.52 4.69 -16.44
C PRO A 544 8.55 4.60 -17.62
N ASN A 545 9.09 4.73 -18.83
CA ASN A 545 8.30 4.79 -20.04
C ASN A 545 8.25 3.41 -20.70
N GLU A 546 7.04 2.96 -21.00
CA GLU A 546 6.80 1.89 -21.95
C GLU A 546 7.42 2.23 -23.31
N GLY A 547 8.10 1.25 -23.92
CA GLY A 547 8.66 1.41 -25.25
C GLY A 547 10.05 2.01 -25.25
N THR A 548 10.64 2.26 -24.08
CA THR A 548 12.03 2.71 -23.94
C THR A 548 12.93 1.63 -24.52
N VAL A 549 13.71 2.01 -25.54
CA VAL A 549 14.69 1.12 -26.14
C VAL A 549 16.02 1.35 -25.45
N VAL A 550 16.61 0.25 -24.99
CA VAL A 550 17.92 0.22 -24.38
C VAL A 550 18.78 -0.82 -25.06
N VAL A 551 20.06 -0.54 -25.22
CA VAL A 551 21.06 -1.55 -25.56
C VAL A 551 21.47 -2.23 -24.27
N ASP A 552 21.31 -3.54 -24.21
CA ASP A 552 21.83 -4.34 -23.10
C ASP A 552 23.37 -4.44 -23.25
N PRO A 553 24.15 -3.91 -22.30
CA PRO A 553 25.61 -3.91 -22.40
C PRO A 553 26.23 -5.32 -22.34
N PHE A 554 25.48 -6.35 -21.89
CA PHE A 554 26.00 -7.71 -21.76
C PHE A 554 25.99 -8.50 -23.06
N ASN A 555 24.97 -8.32 -23.89
CA ASN A 555 24.83 -9.02 -25.16
C ASN A 555 24.80 -8.08 -26.38
N ASN A 556 24.79 -6.77 -26.13
CA ASN A 556 24.76 -5.71 -27.14
C ASN A 556 23.54 -5.81 -28.08
N LEU A 557 22.44 -6.36 -27.58
CA LEU A 557 21.14 -6.41 -28.26
C LEU A 557 20.23 -5.30 -27.73
N GLU A 558 19.28 -4.91 -28.57
CA GLU A 558 18.31 -3.88 -28.23
C GLU A 558 17.08 -4.52 -27.60
N TYR A 559 16.67 -3.98 -26.47
CA TYR A 559 15.47 -4.37 -25.76
C TYR A 559 14.55 -3.20 -25.59
N ARG A 560 13.25 -3.46 -25.69
CA ARG A 560 12.20 -2.48 -25.48
C ARG A 560 11.46 -2.82 -24.20
N SER A 561 11.30 -1.82 -23.33
CA SER A 561 10.55 -2.00 -22.10
C SER A 561 9.07 -2.28 -22.38
N LYS A 562 8.55 -3.33 -21.76
CA LYS A 562 7.16 -3.73 -21.81
C LYS A 562 6.27 -3.04 -20.77
N TRP A 563 6.83 -2.32 -19.81
CA TRP A 563 6.11 -1.49 -18.86
C TRP A 563 7.16 -0.67 -18.11
N TRP A 564 6.76 0.04 -17.04
CA TRP A 564 7.69 0.64 -16.10
C TRP A 564 8.62 -0.43 -15.50
N ILE A 565 9.93 -0.33 -15.71
CA ILE A 565 10.91 -1.24 -15.11
C ILE A 565 11.53 -0.52 -13.92
N ASN A 566 11.43 -1.09 -12.72
CA ASN A 566 12.04 -0.50 -11.54
C ASN A 566 13.57 -0.59 -11.64
N ALA A 567 14.27 0.34 -10.98
CA ALA A 567 15.69 0.16 -10.74
C ALA A 567 15.90 -1.12 -9.92
N GLY A 568 16.95 -1.87 -10.24
CA GLY A 568 17.33 -3.11 -9.59
C GLY A 568 16.77 -4.38 -10.25
N GLU A 569 15.74 -4.26 -11.10
CA GLU A 569 15.18 -5.40 -11.85
C GLU A 569 16.22 -6.02 -12.80
N ALA A 570 16.08 -7.33 -13.05
CA ALA A 570 17.03 -8.10 -13.83
C ALA A 570 17.26 -7.54 -15.26
N ALA A 571 18.40 -7.91 -15.85
CA ALA A 571 18.79 -7.43 -17.18
C ALA A 571 17.73 -7.74 -18.25
N PRO A 572 17.67 -6.97 -19.35
CA PRO A 572 16.61 -7.11 -20.34
C PRO A 572 16.51 -8.51 -20.94
N HIS A 573 17.62 -9.25 -21.00
CA HIS A 573 17.65 -10.63 -21.47
C HIS A 573 17.13 -11.68 -20.46
N GLU A 574 16.95 -11.31 -19.19
CA GLU A 574 16.51 -12.20 -18.10
C GLU A 574 15.17 -11.77 -17.48
N HIS A 575 14.60 -10.66 -17.94
CA HIS A 575 13.43 -10.04 -17.31
C HIS A 575 12.24 -9.94 -18.28
N ASP A 576 11.09 -10.48 -17.86
CA ASP A 576 9.88 -10.54 -18.67
C ASP A 576 9.33 -9.16 -19.07
N GLY A 577 9.73 -8.13 -18.34
CA GLY A 577 9.45 -6.72 -18.64
C GLY A 577 10.17 -6.16 -19.85
N TRP A 578 10.97 -6.95 -20.56
CA TRP A 578 11.63 -6.51 -21.79
C TRP A 578 11.27 -7.42 -22.96
N GLU A 579 11.21 -6.84 -24.17
CA GLU A 579 11.15 -7.59 -25.42
C GLU A 579 12.36 -7.27 -26.29
N LEU A 580 12.92 -8.31 -26.89
CA LEU A 580 14.00 -8.16 -27.87
C LEU A 580 13.47 -7.41 -29.10
N VAL A 581 14.14 -6.33 -29.47
CA VAL A 581 13.80 -5.53 -30.66
C VAL A 581 14.49 -6.08 -31.89
N ASN A 582 15.77 -6.47 -31.77
CA ASN A 582 16.62 -6.97 -32.84
C ASN A 582 17.56 -8.07 -32.34
#